data_AF-A0A2T6CT54-F1
#
_entry.id   AF-A0A2T6CT54-F1
#
_cell.length_a   1.000
_cell.length_b   1.000
_cell.length_c   1.000
_cell.angle_alpha   90.00
_cell.angle_beta   90.00
_cell.angle_gamma   90.00
#
_symmetry.space_group_name_H-M   'P 1'
#
loop_
_entity.id
_entity.type
_entity.pdbx_description
1 polymer ?
#
loop_
_entity_poly.entity_id
_entity_poly.type
_entity_poly.pdbx_seq_one_letter_code
_entity_poly.pdbx_strand_id
1 'polypeptide(L)'
;MTQKPFAKMLSISLDQLKSIEHARTALRADIGSTICERFSINQRWLATGQLPQKPFISAFAGYFTSVPHGTTYAFAYDDLLETAMDAYFAALKALQDGSGSVKDLGKVLSSTVRQESKFASLEAFRDFVFENHLVRLLSVSAGRLPAKLFPLLYEELDTFLEAFEEKHRLEIRQHELESAKVPTRVLIEFRTVK
;
A
#
# COMPACT_ATOMS: atom_id res chain seq x y z
N MET A 1 14.23 -16.21 17.33
CA MET A 1 13.43 -17.16 16.53
C MET A 1 14.40 -18.11 15.81
N THR A 2 14.07 -19.41 15.67
CA THR A 2 14.90 -20.37 14.92
C THR A 2 14.43 -20.49 13.45
N GLN A 3 15.26 -21.06 12.56
CA GLN A 3 14.95 -21.14 11.11
C GLN A 3 13.65 -21.92 10.80
N LYS A 4 13.37 -23.02 11.50
CA LYS A 4 12.19 -23.87 11.20
C LYS A 4 10.84 -23.15 11.46
N PRO A 5 10.62 -22.51 12.63
CA PRO A 5 9.48 -21.63 12.83
C PRO A 5 9.40 -20.47 11.84
N PHE A 6 10.56 -19.91 11.45
CA PHE A 6 10.59 -18.81 10.49
C PHE A 6 10.14 -19.25 9.08
N ALA A 7 10.67 -20.36 8.58
CA ALA A 7 10.24 -20.94 7.31
C ALA A 7 8.72 -21.24 7.30
N LYS A 8 8.19 -21.79 8.41
CA LYS A 8 6.76 -22.02 8.57
C LYS A 8 5.96 -20.72 8.52
N MET A 9 6.43 -19.64 9.16
CA MET A 9 5.77 -18.33 9.15
C MET A 9 5.69 -17.74 7.74
N LEU A 10 6.73 -17.95 6.94
CA LEU A 10 6.80 -17.52 5.54
C LEU A 10 6.11 -18.49 4.57
N SER A 11 5.56 -19.60 5.07
CA SER A 11 4.96 -20.67 4.25
C SER A 11 5.91 -21.25 3.19
N ILE A 12 7.20 -21.37 3.51
CA ILE A 12 8.23 -21.98 2.64
C ILE A 12 8.91 -23.17 3.33
N SER A 13 9.59 -24.00 2.54
CA SER A 13 10.38 -25.10 3.11
C SER A 13 11.63 -24.58 3.82
N LEU A 14 12.14 -25.35 4.78
CA LEU A 14 13.40 -25.02 5.47
C LEU A 14 14.58 -24.94 4.49
N ASP A 15 14.59 -25.80 3.46
CA ASP A 15 15.65 -25.81 2.45
C ASP A 15 15.57 -24.60 1.52
N GLN A 16 14.36 -24.14 1.19
CA GLN A 16 14.16 -22.88 0.48
C GLN A 16 14.67 -21.70 1.31
N LEU A 17 14.32 -21.63 2.60
CA LEU A 17 14.82 -20.59 3.50
C LEU A 17 16.35 -20.59 3.55
N LYS A 18 16.98 -21.75 3.75
CA LYS A 18 18.45 -21.88 3.75
C LYS A 18 19.06 -21.45 2.42
N SER A 19 18.42 -21.78 1.30
CA SER A 19 18.89 -21.38 -0.03
C SER A 19 18.85 -19.86 -0.21
N ILE A 20 17.83 -19.19 0.33
CA ILE A 20 17.74 -17.73 0.36
C ILE A 20 18.82 -17.13 1.27
N GLU A 21 18.97 -17.62 2.50
CA GLU A 21 19.96 -17.12 3.47
C GLU A 21 21.40 -17.26 2.97
N HIS A 22 21.69 -18.33 2.22
CA HIS A 22 23.00 -18.56 1.60
C HIS A 22 23.13 -17.96 0.19
N ALA A 23 22.19 -17.10 -0.23
CA ALA A 23 22.16 -16.45 -1.54
C ALA A 23 22.26 -17.42 -2.74
N ARG A 24 21.84 -18.68 -2.57
CA ARG A 24 21.76 -19.69 -3.64
C ARG A 24 20.53 -19.50 -4.52
N THR A 25 19.52 -18.81 -4.00
CA THR A 25 18.29 -18.48 -4.72
C THR A 25 17.90 -17.05 -4.41
N ALA A 26 17.45 -16.32 -5.43
CA ALA A 26 16.97 -14.96 -5.24
C ALA A 26 15.70 -14.93 -4.36
N LEU A 27 15.58 -13.90 -3.52
CA LEU A 27 14.39 -13.67 -2.73
C LEU A 27 13.21 -13.33 -3.65
N ARG A 28 12.11 -14.06 -3.54
CA ARG A 28 10.89 -13.79 -4.32
C ARG A 28 10.11 -12.61 -3.72
N ALA A 29 9.40 -11.89 -4.58
CA ALA A 29 8.69 -10.66 -4.22
C ALA A 29 7.66 -10.85 -3.10
N ASP A 30 6.86 -11.92 -3.16
CA ASP A 30 5.84 -12.25 -2.15
C ASP A 30 6.46 -12.61 -0.78
N ILE A 31 7.54 -13.39 -0.79
CA ILE A 31 8.28 -13.73 0.43
C ILE A 31 8.89 -12.47 1.04
N GLY A 32 9.56 -11.64 0.22
CA GLY A 32 10.19 -10.41 0.69
C GLY A 32 9.18 -9.41 1.25
N SER A 33 8.01 -9.26 0.61
CA SER A 33 6.92 -8.43 1.14
C SER A 33 6.46 -8.93 2.51
N THR A 34 6.28 -10.25 2.66
CA THR A 34 5.89 -10.86 3.94
C THR A 34 6.95 -10.62 5.02
N ILE A 35 8.24 -10.70 4.69
CA ILE A 35 9.34 -10.40 5.62
C ILE A 35 9.28 -8.94 6.06
N CYS A 36 9.15 -8.00 5.12
CA CYS A 36 9.03 -6.57 5.42
C CYS A 36 7.87 -6.28 6.37
N GLU A 37 6.69 -6.83 6.09
CA GLU A 37 5.50 -6.63 6.90
C GLU A 37 5.64 -7.24 8.30
N ARG A 38 6.03 -8.51 8.41
CA ARG A 38 6.09 -9.24 9.67
C ARG A 38 7.15 -8.70 10.63
N PHE A 39 8.27 -8.23 10.11
CA PHE A 39 9.41 -7.79 10.92
C PHE A 39 9.57 -6.27 10.93
N SER A 40 8.65 -5.52 10.31
CA SER A 40 8.76 -4.08 10.10
C SER A 40 10.10 -3.67 9.48
N ILE A 41 10.62 -4.51 8.58
CA ILE A 41 11.87 -4.26 7.84
C ILE A 41 11.56 -3.35 6.66
N ASN A 42 12.39 -2.33 6.46
CA ASN A 42 12.27 -1.44 5.32
C ASN A 42 12.41 -2.15 3.98
N GLN A 43 11.52 -1.83 3.05
CA GLN A 43 11.54 -2.40 1.71
C GLN A 43 12.84 -2.11 0.95
N ARG A 44 13.32 -0.86 0.99
CA ARG A 44 14.58 -0.46 0.33
C ARG A 44 15.77 -1.22 0.89
N TRP A 45 15.84 -1.33 2.22
CA TRP A 45 16.94 -2.05 2.86
C TRP A 45 16.93 -3.53 2.49
N LEU A 46 15.76 -4.18 2.46
CA LEU A 46 15.68 -5.58 2.07
C LEU A 46 16.07 -5.79 0.59
N ALA A 47 15.72 -4.85 -0.29
CA ALA A 47 16.05 -4.91 -1.71
C ALA A 47 17.54 -4.63 -2.01
N THR A 48 18.13 -3.64 -1.33
CA THR A 48 19.43 -3.05 -1.73
C THR A 48 20.54 -3.22 -0.70
N GLY A 49 20.21 -3.55 0.55
CA GLY A 49 21.14 -3.54 1.68
C GLY A 49 21.60 -2.14 2.13
N GLN A 50 21.10 -1.06 1.51
CA GLN A 50 21.55 0.30 1.78
C GLN A 50 21.14 0.81 3.18
N LEU A 51 22.08 1.45 3.87
CA LEU A 51 21.88 2.11 5.16
C LEU A 51 21.69 3.63 4.99
N PRO A 52 21.05 4.33 5.95
CA PRO A 52 20.43 3.80 7.16
C PRO A 52 19.11 3.07 6.89
N GLN A 53 18.76 2.10 7.74
CA GLN A 53 17.44 1.48 7.71
C GLN A 53 16.36 2.53 7.99
N LYS A 54 15.39 2.63 7.09
CA LYS A 54 14.20 3.46 7.26
C LYS A 54 13.07 2.63 7.91
N PRO A 55 11.92 3.19 8.30
CA PRO A 55 10.80 2.37 8.77
C PRO A 55 10.15 1.60 7.60
N PHE A 56 9.54 0.44 7.89
CA PHE A 56 8.60 -0.21 6.96
C PHE A 56 7.38 0.67 6.71
N ILE A 57 6.98 0.78 5.44
CA ILE A 57 5.83 1.58 5.04
C ILE A 57 4.75 0.66 4.47
N SER A 58 3.68 0.40 5.23
CA SER A 58 2.65 -0.56 4.82
C SER A 58 1.78 -0.09 3.65
N ALA A 59 1.68 1.21 3.37
CA ALA A 59 1.01 1.71 2.15
C ALA A 59 1.57 1.12 0.85
N PHE A 60 2.85 0.72 0.87
CA PHE A 60 3.50 0.08 -0.26
C PHE A 60 3.37 -1.45 -0.26
N ALA A 61 2.81 -2.08 0.77
CA ALA A 61 2.66 -3.53 0.82
C ALA A 61 1.73 -4.05 -0.29
N GLY A 62 0.71 -3.27 -0.66
CA GLY A 62 -0.23 -3.59 -1.75
C GLY A 62 0.45 -3.78 -3.11
N TYR A 63 1.60 -3.15 -3.35
CA TYR A 63 2.30 -3.24 -4.64
C TYR A 63 2.74 -4.65 -4.99
N PHE A 64 3.20 -5.40 -4.00
CA PHE A 64 3.71 -6.75 -4.23
C PHE A 64 2.60 -7.75 -4.56
N THR A 65 1.33 -7.40 -4.32
CA THR A 65 0.20 -8.29 -4.59
C THR A 65 -0.18 -8.38 -6.07
N SER A 66 0.27 -7.44 -6.92
CA SER A 66 0.10 -7.51 -8.37
C SER A 66 1.34 -8.03 -9.09
N VAL A 67 2.42 -8.31 -8.37
CA VAL A 67 3.67 -8.78 -8.95
C VAL A 67 3.49 -10.24 -9.41
N PRO A 68 3.87 -10.58 -10.67
CA PRO A 68 3.82 -11.95 -11.14
C PRO A 68 4.58 -12.91 -10.23
N HIS A 69 4.04 -14.12 -10.06
CA HIS A 69 4.68 -15.16 -9.27
C HIS A 69 6.08 -15.48 -9.82
N GLY A 70 7.06 -15.64 -8.93
CA GLY A 70 8.46 -15.93 -9.30
C GLY A 70 9.32 -14.69 -9.56
N THR A 71 8.75 -13.49 -9.64
CA THR A 71 9.51 -12.24 -9.72
C THR A 71 10.39 -12.07 -8.47
N THR A 72 11.62 -11.60 -8.65
CA THR A 72 12.53 -11.33 -7.53
C THR A 72 12.12 -10.06 -6.80
N TYR A 73 12.40 -10.01 -5.50
CA TYR A 73 12.04 -8.87 -4.65
C TYR A 73 12.76 -7.59 -5.09
N ALA A 74 14.05 -7.69 -5.42
CA ALA A 74 14.83 -6.55 -5.90
C ALA A 74 14.25 -5.98 -7.21
N PHE A 75 13.93 -6.83 -8.18
CA PHE A 75 13.33 -6.37 -9.44
C PHE A 75 11.97 -5.70 -9.22
N ALA A 76 11.10 -6.33 -8.41
CA ALA A 76 9.81 -5.75 -8.07
C ALA A 76 9.93 -4.43 -7.30
N TYR A 77 10.97 -4.28 -6.48
CA TYR A 77 11.27 -3.04 -5.78
C TYR A 77 11.66 -1.92 -6.75
N ASP A 78 12.63 -2.19 -7.62
CA ASP A 78 13.15 -1.20 -8.57
C ASP A 78 12.06 -0.74 -9.56
N ASP A 79 11.30 -1.69 -10.11
CA ASP A 79 10.26 -1.42 -11.11
C ASP A 79 9.05 -0.68 -10.53
N LEU A 80 8.64 -1.02 -9.31
CA LEU A 80 7.34 -0.59 -8.79
C LEU A 80 7.39 0.36 -7.60
N LEU A 81 8.47 0.37 -6.82
CA LEU A 81 8.49 1.01 -5.51
C LEU A 81 9.58 2.06 -5.33
N GLU A 82 10.73 1.94 -6.00
CA GLU A 82 11.86 2.85 -5.78
C GLU A 82 11.45 4.31 -6.00
N THR A 83 10.87 4.61 -7.16
CA THR A 83 10.43 5.98 -7.52
C THR A 83 9.37 6.50 -6.53
N ALA A 84 8.42 5.66 -6.15
CA ALA A 84 7.34 6.05 -5.25
C ALA A 84 7.83 6.28 -3.81
N MET A 85 8.77 5.45 -3.34
CA MET A 85 9.40 5.62 -2.03
C MET A 85 10.29 6.86 -1.98
N ASP A 86 11.04 7.15 -3.04
CA ASP A 86 11.87 8.36 -3.11
C ASP A 86 11.02 9.62 -3.11
N ALA A 87 9.92 9.64 -3.88
CA ALA A 87 8.93 10.71 -3.83
C ALA A 87 8.34 10.87 -2.41
N TYR A 88 8.03 9.76 -1.73
CA TYR A 88 7.47 9.78 -0.38
C TYR A 88 8.45 10.36 0.63
N PHE A 89 9.71 9.93 0.60
CA PHE A 89 10.73 10.46 1.49
C PHE A 89 11.09 11.92 1.19
N ALA A 90 11.06 12.33 -0.07
CA ALA A 90 11.23 13.73 -0.44
C ALA A 90 10.09 14.60 0.11
N ALA A 91 8.83 14.16 -0.04
CA ALA A 91 7.68 14.85 0.51
C ALA A 91 7.71 14.92 2.05
N LEU A 92 8.07 13.82 2.72
CA LEU A 92 8.27 13.80 4.17
C LEU A 92 9.34 14.79 4.63
N LYS A 93 10.48 14.82 3.92
CA LYS A 93 11.56 15.73 4.26
C LYS A 93 11.13 17.19 4.08
N ALA A 94 10.48 17.51 2.97
CA ALA A 94 9.96 18.86 2.72
C ALA A 94 8.98 19.29 3.82
N LEU A 95 8.10 18.38 4.27
CA LEU A 95 7.18 18.64 5.37
C LEU A 95 7.91 18.89 6.70
N GLN A 96 8.95 18.10 7.01
CA GLN A 96 9.79 18.29 8.20
C GLN A 96 10.56 19.61 8.17
N ASP A 97 11.04 20.01 7.00
CA ASP A 97 11.79 21.25 6.78
C ASP A 97 10.84 22.48 6.70
N GLY A 98 9.51 22.29 6.75
CA GLY A 98 8.51 23.34 6.64
C GLY A 98 8.35 23.94 5.24
N SER A 99 8.95 23.30 4.22
CA SER A 99 8.91 23.71 2.82
C SER A 99 7.86 22.96 2.00
N GLY A 100 7.27 21.89 2.56
CA GLY A 100 6.25 21.06 1.94
C GLY A 100 4.90 21.15 2.66
N SER A 101 3.86 20.61 2.01
CA SER A 101 2.50 20.49 2.57
C SER A 101 2.11 19.02 2.76
N VAL A 102 1.17 18.74 3.68
CA VAL A 102 0.67 17.36 3.84
C VAL A 102 -0.14 16.94 2.62
N LYS A 103 -0.78 17.88 1.92
CA LYS A 103 -1.33 17.68 0.57
C LYS A 103 -0.33 17.08 -0.43
N ASP A 104 0.94 17.47 -0.41
CA ASP A 104 1.94 16.91 -1.33
C ASP A 104 2.33 15.48 -0.95
N LEU A 105 2.41 15.18 0.35
CA LEU A 105 2.56 13.81 0.84
C LEU A 105 1.35 12.94 0.45
N GLY A 106 0.14 13.48 0.62
CA GLY A 106 -1.11 12.86 0.20
C GLY A 106 -1.11 12.54 -1.29
N LYS A 107 -0.70 13.46 -2.16
CA LYS A 107 -0.60 13.21 -3.61
C LYS A 107 0.33 12.03 -3.92
N VAL A 108 1.49 11.95 -3.28
CA VAL A 108 2.43 10.85 -3.49
C VAL A 108 1.82 9.53 -3.06
N LEU A 109 1.15 9.49 -1.90
CA LEU A 109 0.45 8.30 -1.43
C LEU A 109 -0.74 7.94 -2.32
N SER A 110 -1.52 8.88 -2.82
CA SER A 110 -2.65 8.62 -3.72
C SER A 110 -2.19 8.15 -5.10
N SER A 111 -1.14 8.75 -5.68
CA SER A 111 -0.55 8.24 -6.92
C SER A 111 0.01 6.84 -6.74
N THR A 112 0.45 6.55 -5.52
CA THR A 112 0.95 5.26 -5.11
C THR A 112 -0.20 4.25 -4.92
N VAL A 113 -1.31 4.62 -4.31
CA VAL A 113 -2.45 3.74 -4.04
C VAL A 113 -3.35 3.61 -5.28
N ARG A 114 -2.80 3.43 -6.49
CA ARG A 114 -3.59 3.07 -7.68
C ARG A 114 -4.21 1.66 -7.65
N GLN A 115 -4.07 0.94 -6.53
CA GLN A 115 -4.85 -0.27 -6.21
C GLN A 115 -6.05 0.04 -5.28
N GLU A 116 -6.72 1.17 -5.49
CA GLU A 116 -7.97 1.57 -4.80
C GLU A 116 -9.03 0.45 -4.79
N SER A 117 -9.00 -0.48 -5.75
CA SER A 117 -9.98 -1.56 -5.89
C SER A 117 -9.91 -2.69 -4.85
N LYS A 118 -9.04 -2.61 -3.83
CA LYS A 118 -8.89 -3.68 -2.81
C LYS A 118 -9.45 -3.35 -1.44
N PHE A 119 -9.80 -2.09 -1.16
CA PHE A 119 -10.45 -1.76 0.09
C PHE A 119 -11.94 -2.07 0.00
N ALA A 120 -12.43 -2.92 0.90
CA ALA A 120 -13.84 -3.33 0.92
C ALA A 120 -14.78 -2.16 1.25
N SER A 121 -14.26 -1.12 1.90
CA SER A 121 -14.98 0.11 2.24
C SER A 121 -14.02 1.28 2.43
N LEU A 122 -14.58 2.48 2.37
CA LEU A 122 -13.88 3.73 2.65
C LEU A 122 -13.42 3.82 4.12
N GLU A 123 -14.18 3.22 5.02
CA GLU A 123 -13.83 3.05 6.44
C GLU A 123 -12.56 2.20 6.59
N ALA A 124 -12.43 1.11 5.81
CA ALA A 124 -11.22 0.28 5.81
C ALA A 124 -9.99 1.02 5.26
N PHE A 125 -10.16 1.91 4.27
CA PHE A 125 -9.08 2.77 3.79
C PHE A 125 -8.68 3.84 4.80
N ARG A 126 -9.67 4.48 5.44
CA ARG A 126 -9.46 5.47 6.51
C ARG A 126 -8.72 4.84 7.68
N ASP A 127 -9.18 3.70 8.19
CA ASP A 127 -8.55 2.98 9.29
C ASP A 127 -7.13 2.55 8.91
N PHE A 128 -6.93 2.09 7.67
CA PHE A 128 -5.60 1.80 7.15
C PHE A 128 -4.67 3.02 7.21
N VAL A 129 -5.08 4.17 6.68
CA VAL A 129 -4.28 5.41 6.69
C VAL A 129 -4.03 5.91 8.12
N PHE A 130 -5.03 5.85 8.99
CA PHE A 130 -4.90 6.28 10.38
C PHE A 130 -3.96 5.37 11.20
N GLU A 131 -4.22 4.06 11.21
CA GLU A 131 -3.47 3.10 12.01
C GLU A 131 -2.04 2.89 11.51
N ASN A 132 -1.84 2.94 10.19
CA ASN A 132 -0.53 2.64 9.61
C ASN A 132 0.32 3.86 9.32
N HIS A 133 -0.29 5.00 8.97
CA HIS A 133 0.45 6.15 8.50
C HIS A 133 0.47 7.29 9.50
N LEU A 134 -0.67 7.71 10.04
CA LEU A 134 -0.72 8.78 11.05
C LEU A 134 -0.07 8.32 12.35
N VAL A 135 -0.49 7.20 12.93
CA VAL A 135 0.09 6.71 14.19
C VAL A 135 1.61 6.47 14.08
N ARG A 136 2.10 6.01 12.91
CA ARG A 136 3.56 5.84 12.68
C ARG A 136 4.28 7.15 12.37
N LEU A 137 3.68 8.09 11.63
CA LEU A 137 4.21 9.44 11.47
C LEU A 137 4.38 10.11 12.83
N LEU A 138 3.40 9.95 13.71
CA LEU A 138 3.41 10.44 15.09
C LEU A 138 4.43 9.69 15.97
N SER A 139 4.65 8.40 15.73
CA SER A 139 5.65 7.60 16.45
C SER A 139 7.10 7.87 16.01
N VAL A 140 7.34 8.05 14.71
CA VAL A 140 8.66 8.40 14.14
C VAL A 140 9.03 9.85 14.45
N SER A 141 8.04 10.71 14.65
CA SER A 141 8.21 12.10 15.03
C SER A 141 8.11 12.36 16.54
N ALA A 142 8.10 11.31 17.37
CA ALA A 142 8.13 11.42 18.83
C ALA A 142 9.40 12.21 19.25
N GLY A 143 9.25 13.54 19.32
CA GLY A 143 10.29 14.53 19.61
C GLY A 143 10.59 15.57 18.52
N ARG A 144 10.01 15.51 17.30
CA ARG A 144 10.39 16.41 16.18
C ARG A 144 9.25 17.09 15.42
N LEU A 145 8.02 16.60 15.45
CA LEU A 145 6.89 17.36 14.87
C LEU A 145 6.37 18.37 15.90
N PRO A 146 6.32 19.68 15.58
CA PRO A 146 5.71 20.67 16.45
C PRO A 146 4.26 20.29 16.78
N ALA A 147 3.88 20.30 18.05
CA ALA A 147 2.52 19.98 18.51
C ALA A 147 1.42 20.79 17.78
N LYS A 148 1.77 21.99 17.30
CA LYS A 148 0.88 22.86 16.51
C LYS A 148 0.52 22.34 15.11
N LEU A 149 1.26 21.36 14.56
CA LEU A 149 0.95 20.77 13.26
C LEU A 149 -0.07 19.64 13.36
N PHE A 150 -0.36 19.13 14.56
CA PHE A 150 -1.30 18.03 14.74
C PHE A 150 -2.72 18.41 14.31
N PRO A 151 -3.31 19.54 14.75
CA PRO A 151 -4.65 19.92 14.29
C PRO A 151 -4.73 20.11 12.78
N LEU A 152 -3.69 20.68 12.16
CA LEU A 152 -3.60 20.88 10.71
C LEU A 152 -3.50 19.56 9.94
N LEU A 153 -2.76 18.58 10.47
CA LEU A 153 -2.69 17.23 9.90
C LEU A 153 -4.05 16.53 9.96
N TYR A 154 -4.82 16.71 11.03
CA TYR A 154 -6.18 16.17 11.14
C TYR A 154 -7.14 16.87 10.18
N GLU A 155 -7.15 18.21 10.11
CA GLU A 155 -8.01 18.96 9.19
C GLU A 155 -7.71 18.68 7.71
N GLU A 156 -6.43 18.61 7.32
CA GLU A 156 -6.06 18.25 5.94
C GLU A 156 -6.44 16.80 5.61
N LEU A 157 -6.34 15.88 6.58
CA LEU A 157 -6.73 14.50 6.38
C LEU A 157 -8.24 14.34 6.29
N ASP A 158 -9.01 15.04 7.12
CA ASP A 158 -10.48 15.07 7.03
C ASP A 158 -10.93 15.65 5.70
N THR A 159 -10.33 16.77 5.26
CA THR A 159 -10.61 17.37 3.94
C THR A 159 -10.28 16.39 2.79
N PHE A 160 -9.17 15.67 2.90
CA PHE A 160 -8.78 14.66 1.91
C PHE A 160 -9.76 13.49 1.90
N LEU A 161 -10.19 13.01 3.07
CA LEU A 161 -11.17 11.93 3.21
C LEU A 161 -12.54 12.34 2.66
N GLU A 162 -13.00 13.56 2.93
CA GLU A 162 -14.25 14.09 2.35
C GLU A 162 -14.18 14.17 0.82
N ALA A 163 -13.07 14.66 0.26
CA ALA A 163 -12.87 14.70 -1.19
C ALA A 163 -12.82 13.30 -1.82
N PHE A 164 -12.22 12.34 -1.11
CA PHE A 164 -12.17 10.94 -1.51
C PHE A 164 -13.57 10.29 -1.47
N GLU A 165 -14.36 10.55 -0.41
CA GLU A 165 -15.76 10.12 -0.29
C GLU A 165 -16.62 10.60 -1.44
N GLU A 166 -16.51 11.88 -1.79
CA GLU A 166 -17.30 12.45 -2.88
C GLU A 166 -16.89 11.85 -4.23
N LYS A 167 -15.59 11.66 -4.49
CA LYS A 167 -15.11 10.99 -5.70
C LYS A 167 -15.65 9.56 -5.82
N HIS A 168 -15.54 8.76 -4.75
CA HIS A 168 -16.00 7.37 -4.75
C HIS A 168 -17.53 7.26 -4.92
N ARG A 169 -18.28 8.19 -4.31
CA ARG A 169 -19.74 8.30 -4.49
C ARG A 169 -20.11 8.57 -5.95
N LEU A 170 -19.37 9.44 -6.62
CA LEU A 170 -19.58 9.74 -8.04
C LEU A 170 -19.26 8.53 -8.92
N GLU A 171 -18.20 7.78 -8.62
CA GLU A 171 -17.83 6.55 -9.34
C GLU A 171 -18.90 5.45 -9.20
N ILE A 172 -19.43 5.21 -7.99
CA ILE A 172 -20.56 4.28 -7.78
C ILE A 172 -21.77 4.71 -8.62
N ARG A 173 -22.14 5.99 -8.55
CA ARG A 173 -23.31 6.52 -9.27
C ARG A 173 -23.15 6.41 -10.79
N GLN A 174 -21.94 6.61 -11.29
CA GLN A 174 -21.64 6.42 -12.70
C GLN A 174 -21.80 4.95 -13.12
N HIS A 175 -21.29 4.01 -12.31
CA HIS A 175 -21.44 2.59 -12.57
C HIS A 175 -22.92 2.13 -12.53
N GLU A 176 -23.74 2.67 -11.61
CA GLU A 176 -25.18 2.44 -11.57
C GLU A 176 -25.90 2.97 -12.83
N LEU A 177 -25.52 4.16 -13.31
CA LEU A 177 -26.07 4.73 -14.54
C LEU A 177 -25.65 3.95 -15.79
N GLU A 178 -24.44 3.40 -15.82
CA GLU A 178 -23.93 2.58 -16.92
C GLU A 178 -24.57 1.18 -16.94
N SER A 179 -24.78 0.56 -15.78
CA SER A 179 -25.49 -0.73 -15.65
C SER A 179 -26.99 -0.61 -15.94
N ALA A 180 -27.63 0.53 -15.63
CA ALA A 180 -29.01 0.81 -15.99
C ALA A 180 -29.24 1.04 -17.50
N LYS A 181 -28.18 1.26 -18.29
CA LYS A 181 -28.27 1.43 -19.75
C LYS A 181 -28.27 0.12 -20.54
N VAL A 182 -28.12 -1.04 -19.89
CA VAL A 182 -28.22 -2.34 -20.56
C VAL A 182 -29.70 -2.61 -20.91
N PRO A 183 -30.09 -2.65 -22.19
CA PRO A 183 -31.49 -2.85 -22.55
C PRO A 183 -31.91 -4.29 -22.25
N THR A 184 -32.97 -4.45 -21.47
CA THR A 184 -33.68 -5.71 -21.23
C THR A 184 -34.33 -6.22 -22.53
N ARG A 185 -33.54 -6.83 -23.41
CA ARG A 185 -33.96 -7.77 -24.47
C ARG A 185 -33.30 -9.09 -24.05
N VAL A 186 -33.97 -10.19 -23.70
CA VAL A 186 -35.09 -10.87 -24.34
C VAL A 186 -35.73 -11.79 -23.31
N LEU A 187 -37.03 -11.67 -23.09
CA LEU A 187 -37.89 -12.74 -22.57
C LEU A 187 -39.25 -12.57 -23.25
N ILE A 188 -39.31 -12.91 -24.55
CA ILE A 188 -40.58 -13.08 -25.24
C ILE A 188 -40.88 -14.58 -25.28
N GLU A 189 -42.02 -14.88 -24.68
CA GLU A 189 -42.73 -16.13 -24.45
C GLU A 189 -42.62 -17.20 -25.56
N PHE A 190 -42.25 -18.42 -25.18
CA PHE A 190 -42.65 -19.63 -25.91
C PHE A 190 -44.05 -20.04 -25.40
N ARG A 191 -45.12 -19.59 -26.08
CA ARG A 191 -46.46 -20.17 -25.93
C ARG A 191 -46.68 -21.29 -26.94
N THR A 192 -46.64 -22.52 -26.42
CA THR A 192 -47.50 -23.69 -26.72
C THR A 192 -47.86 -23.98 -28.19
N VAL A 193 -47.30 -25.08 -28.71
CA VAL A 193 -47.90 -25.90 -29.77
C VAL A 193 -48.50 -27.16 -29.14
N LYS A 194 -49.81 -27.34 -29.30
CA LYS A 194 -50.50 -28.64 -29.36
C LYS A 194 -51.65 -28.50 -30.34
#